data_AF-A0A2M7WIK5-F1
#
_entry.id   AF-A0A2M7WIK5-F1
#
_cell.length_a   1.000
_cell.length_b   1.000
_cell.length_c   1.000
_cell.angle_alpha   90.00
_cell.angle_beta   90.00
_cell.angle_gamma   90.00
#
_symmetry.space_group_name_H-M   'P 1'
#
loop_
_entity.id
_entity.type
_entity.pdbx_description
1 polymer ?
#
loop_
_entity_poly.entity_id
_entity_poly.type
_entity_poly.pdbx_seq_one_letter_code
_entity_poly.pdbx_strand_id
1 'polypeptide(L)'
;MYDYIEENIKRRGFETDFDRRIKFSILRAIESSGRKLEELKISNKRRWGESMYAKLEDLGLMDLFPTGWLMDSHAVHGNWQDLISFHLKGDFKNGYVIDSGWHDPRPIMVFSILIIGIPILREYVDTEFPKITEKTKIVEMLSDLWERNEKLMRLYLEFRGDCYEV
;
A
#
# COMPACT_ATOMS: atom_id res chain seq x y z
N MET A 1 11.11 -3.59 3.93
CA MET A 1 9.70 -3.12 3.91
C MET A 1 9.01 -3.47 5.21
N TYR A 2 9.05 -4.74 5.65
CA TYR A 2 8.52 -5.16 6.96
C TYR A 2 9.06 -4.31 8.13
N ASP A 3 10.39 -4.16 8.24
CA ASP A 3 11.01 -3.35 9.30
C ASP A 3 10.58 -1.87 9.28
N TYR A 4 10.33 -1.30 8.09
CA TYR A 4 9.86 0.09 7.97
C TYR A 4 8.43 0.26 8.48
N ILE A 5 7.57 -0.75 8.26
CA ILE A 5 6.20 -0.73 8.80
C ILE A 5 6.27 -0.81 10.33
N GLU A 6 7.13 -1.68 10.87
CA GLU A 6 7.38 -1.79 12.31
C GLU A 6 7.92 -0.48 12.91
N GLU A 7 8.85 0.19 12.24
CA GLU A 7 9.36 1.50 12.66
C GLU A 7 8.28 2.59 12.63
N ASN A 8 7.45 2.63 11.58
CA ASN A 8 6.36 3.59 11.46
C ASN A 8 5.28 3.37 12.54
N ILE A 9 4.91 2.11 12.82
CA ILE A 9 3.99 1.76 13.93
C ILE A 9 4.56 2.25 15.26
N LYS A 10 5.85 1.98 15.53
CA LYS A 10 6.52 2.42 16.76
C LYS A 10 6.51 3.95 16.90
N ARG A 11 6.81 4.67 15.83
CA ARG A 11 6.81 6.13 15.81
C ARG A 11 5.42 6.71 16.05
N ARG A 12 4.40 6.09 15.47
CA ARG A 12 3.00 6.52 15.56
C ARG A 12 2.34 6.13 16.89
N GLY A 13 2.79 5.05 17.51
CA GLY A 13 2.25 4.50 18.76
C GLY A 13 1.05 3.58 18.59
N PHE A 14 0.54 3.38 17.37
CA PHE A 14 -0.54 2.44 17.08
C PHE A 14 -0.41 1.83 15.67
N GLU A 15 -0.87 0.60 15.51
CA GLU A 15 -0.94 -0.10 14.23
C GLU A 15 -2.27 0.23 13.52
N THR A 16 -2.21 0.60 12.24
CA THR A 16 -3.41 0.79 11.42
C THR A 16 -3.81 -0.53 10.74
N ASP A 17 -5.07 -0.62 10.30
CA ASP A 17 -5.53 -1.76 9.50
C ASP A 17 -4.72 -1.93 8.20
N PHE A 18 -4.22 -0.82 7.66
CA PHE A 18 -3.34 -0.83 6.50
C PHE A 18 -1.98 -1.48 6.81
N ASP A 19 -1.35 -1.10 7.92
CA ASP A 19 -0.08 -1.69 8.36
C ASP A 19 -0.22 -3.21 8.57
N ARG A 20 -1.30 -3.61 9.24
CA ARG A 20 -1.62 -5.03 9.49
C ARG A 20 -1.78 -5.81 8.18
N ARG A 21 -2.50 -5.23 7.21
CA ARG A 21 -2.68 -5.84 5.87
C ARG A 21 -1.36 -6.03 5.13
N ILE A 22 -0.51 -5.01 5.11
CA ILE A 22 0.77 -5.13 4.41
C ILE A 22 1.67 -6.15 5.12
N LYS A 23 1.75 -6.12 6.45
CA LYS A 23 2.49 -7.13 7.21
C LYS A 23 2.01 -8.54 6.90
N PHE A 24 0.70 -8.78 6.92
CA PHE A 24 0.13 -10.08 6.60
C PHE A 24 0.45 -10.52 5.16
N SER A 25 0.40 -9.61 4.19
CA SER A 25 0.78 -9.88 2.80
C SER A 25 2.25 -10.28 2.68
N ILE A 26 3.15 -9.55 3.35
CA ILE A 26 4.59 -9.84 3.35
C ILE A 26 4.85 -11.20 4.00
N LEU A 27 4.24 -11.48 5.16
CA LEU A 27 4.43 -12.75 5.86
C LEU A 27 3.96 -13.96 5.04
N ARG A 28 2.80 -13.87 4.39
CA ARG A 28 2.34 -14.91 3.45
C ARG A 28 3.29 -15.11 2.26
N ALA A 29 3.86 -14.03 1.72
CA ALA A 29 4.83 -14.13 0.63
C ALA A 29 6.13 -14.83 1.09
N ILE A 30 6.58 -14.55 2.33
CA ILE A 30 7.75 -15.21 2.93
C ILE A 30 7.47 -16.69 3.17
N GLU A 31 6.34 -17.00 3.79
CA GLU A 31 5.90 -18.37 4.06
C GLU A 31 5.81 -19.20 2.77
N SER A 32 5.18 -18.65 1.73
CA SER A 32 5.09 -19.33 0.42
C SER A 32 6.43 -19.50 -0.29
N SER A 33 7.44 -18.70 0.05
CA SER A 33 8.80 -18.88 -0.47
C SER A 33 9.61 -19.97 0.23
N GLY A 34 9.09 -20.55 1.33
CA GLY A 34 9.80 -21.54 2.16
C GLY A 34 11.02 -20.97 2.90
N ARG A 35 11.15 -19.63 2.96
CA ARG A 35 12.18 -18.91 3.70
C ARG A 35 11.63 -18.46 5.04
N LYS A 36 12.53 -18.23 5.99
CA LYS A 36 12.17 -17.52 7.22
C LYS A 36 12.41 -16.03 7.08
N LEU A 37 11.68 -15.21 7.84
CA LEU A 37 11.83 -13.75 7.83
C LEU A 37 13.28 -13.35 8.15
N GLU A 38 13.94 -14.08 9.06
CA GLU A 38 15.31 -13.82 9.50
C GLU A 38 16.37 -14.21 8.45
N GLU A 39 16.00 -15.06 7.48
CA GLU A 39 16.88 -15.50 6.39
C GLU A 39 16.93 -14.48 5.24
N LEU A 40 15.99 -13.53 5.22
CA LEU A 40 15.97 -12.43 4.25
C LEU A 40 17.04 -11.41 4.59
N LYS A 41 18.29 -11.69 4.20
CA LYS A 41 19.37 -10.69 4.23
C LYS A 41 19.04 -9.58 3.24
N ILE A 42 18.88 -8.36 3.74
CA ILE A 42 18.80 -7.15 2.91
C ILE A 42 20.17 -6.97 2.25
N SER A 43 20.40 -7.66 1.13
CA SER A 43 21.64 -7.52 0.37
C SER A 43 21.62 -6.16 -0.31
N ASN A 44 22.31 -5.20 0.31
CA ASN A 44 22.40 -3.81 -0.09
C ASN A 44 21.03 -3.11 -0.15
N LYS A 45 20.84 -2.13 0.74
CA LYS A 45 19.94 -0.99 0.52
C LYS A 45 20.47 -0.20 -0.69
N ARG A 46 20.53 -0.78 -1.89
CA ARG A 46 20.69 -0.02 -3.13
C ARG A 46 19.39 0.75 -3.30
N ARG A 47 19.38 1.95 -2.72
CA ARG A 47 18.45 3.03 -3.07
C ARG A 47 18.57 3.15 -4.59
N TRP A 48 17.62 2.56 -5.32
CA TRP A 48 17.61 2.60 -6.78
C TRP A 48 17.35 4.06 -7.18
N GLY A 49 18.42 4.83 -7.39
CA GLY A 49 18.39 6.24 -7.79
C GLY A 49 17.81 7.20 -6.75
N GLU A 50 17.64 8.47 -7.15
CA GLU A 50 16.81 9.50 -6.49
C GLU A 50 15.35 9.02 -6.43
N SER A 51 15.12 8.05 -5.55
CA SER A 51 13.94 7.21 -5.50
C SER A 51 12.74 7.95 -4.91
N MET A 52 11.55 7.40 -5.16
CA MET A 52 10.31 7.74 -4.44
C MET A 52 10.52 7.75 -2.91
N TYR A 53 11.47 6.97 -2.39
CA TYR A 53 11.90 7.03 -0.99
C TYR A 53 12.42 8.42 -0.61
N ALA A 54 13.41 8.95 -1.33
CA ALA A 54 14.00 10.25 -1.04
C ALA A 54 12.94 11.35 -1.16
N LYS A 55 12.06 11.25 -2.17
CA LYS A 55 10.94 12.18 -2.35
C LYS A 55 9.93 12.13 -1.20
N LEU A 56 9.59 10.93 -0.70
CA LEU A 56 8.67 10.78 0.43
C LEU A 56 9.33 11.15 1.77
N GLU A 57 10.64 10.96 1.89
CA GLU A 57 11.45 11.42 3.03
C GLU A 57 11.47 12.96 3.09
N ASP A 58 11.80 13.63 1.97
CA ASP A 58 11.83 15.09 1.87
C ASP A 58 10.46 15.73 2.13
N LEU A 59 9.37 15.05 1.74
CA LEU A 59 8.00 15.52 1.95
C LEU A 59 7.43 15.16 3.34
N GLY A 60 8.18 14.45 4.20
CA GLY A 60 7.66 13.98 5.49
C GLY A 60 6.57 12.90 5.37
N LEU A 61 6.41 12.30 4.19
CA LEU A 61 5.37 11.33 3.83
C LEU A 61 5.87 9.88 3.90
N MET A 62 6.88 9.59 4.73
CA MET A 62 7.46 8.25 4.85
C MET A 62 6.46 7.18 5.33
N ASP A 63 5.37 7.58 5.98
CA ASP A 63 4.25 6.68 6.31
C ASP A 63 3.57 6.12 5.06
N LEU A 64 3.71 6.79 3.91
CA LEU A 64 3.16 6.42 2.60
C LEU A 64 4.17 5.71 1.70
N PHE A 65 5.39 5.47 2.20
CA PHE A 65 6.38 4.69 1.47
C PHE A 65 5.89 3.28 1.08
N PRO A 66 5.12 2.57 1.93
CA PRO A 66 4.56 1.27 1.57
C PRO A 66 3.55 1.32 0.41
N THR A 67 2.70 2.35 0.34
CA THR A 67 1.71 2.53 -0.74
C THR A 67 2.40 2.83 -2.08
N GLY A 68 3.43 3.68 -2.08
CA GLY A 68 4.21 4.00 -3.29
C GLY A 68 4.94 2.80 -3.89
N TRP A 69 5.52 1.94 -3.03
CA TRP A 69 6.20 0.72 -3.47
C TRP A 69 5.28 -0.34 -4.06
N LEU A 70 4.02 -0.41 -3.58
CA LEU A 70 3.01 -1.25 -4.20
C LEU A 70 2.77 -0.81 -5.65
N MET A 71 2.71 0.50 -5.93
CA MET A 71 2.40 1.01 -7.27
C MET A 71 3.50 0.78 -8.31
N ASP A 72 4.76 1.06 -7.99
CA ASP A 72 5.86 1.00 -8.97
C ASP A 72 6.33 -0.43 -9.28
N SER A 73 6.23 -1.35 -8.32
CA SER A 73 6.63 -2.75 -8.54
C SER A 73 5.75 -3.45 -9.58
N HIS A 74 4.47 -3.09 -9.68
CA HIS A 74 3.54 -3.63 -10.67
C HIS A 74 3.88 -3.22 -12.10
N ALA A 75 4.41 -2.02 -12.31
CA ALA A 75 4.77 -1.52 -13.64
C ALA A 75 6.06 -2.16 -14.20
N VAL A 76 6.99 -2.56 -13.32
CA VAL A 76 8.29 -3.13 -13.71
C VAL A 76 8.27 -4.67 -13.76
N HIS A 77 7.44 -5.33 -12.96
CA HIS A 77 7.45 -6.81 -12.85
C HIS A 77 6.44 -7.55 -13.75
N GLY A 78 5.62 -6.84 -14.53
CA GLY A 78 4.73 -7.44 -15.52
C GLY A 78 3.76 -8.51 -14.98
N ASN A 79 3.21 -9.33 -15.88
CA ASN A 79 2.18 -10.36 -15.65
C ASN A 79 2.47 -11.41 -14.54
N TRP A 80 3.67 -11.42 -13.93
CA TRP A 80 4.02 -12.38 -12.88
C TRP A 80 3.28 -12.13 -11.57
N GLN A 81 3.07 -10.86 -11.20
CA GLN A 81 2.30 -10.54 -9.99
C GLN A 81 0.82 -10.88 -10.17
N ASP A 82 0.29 -10.67 -11.38
CA ASP A 82 -1.06 -11.09 -11.74
C ASP A 82 -1.18 -12.62 -11.66
N LEU A 83 -0.24 -13.33 -12.29
CA LEU A 83 -0.14 -14.80 -12.27
C LEU A 83 -0.11 -15.35 -10.83
N ILE A 84 0.77 -14.84 -9.97
CA ILE A 84 0.94 -15.32 -8.59
C ILE A 84 -0.23 -14.90 -7.69
N SER A 85 -0.87 -13.75 -7.95
CA SER A 85 -1.92 -13.22 -7.06
C SER A 85 -3.33 -13.70 -7.42
N PHE A 86 -3.55 -14.11 -8.67
CA PHE A 86 -4.89 -14.37 -9.22
C PHE A 86 -4.99 -15.59 -10.13
N HIS A 87 -3.90 -16.20 -10.57
CA HIS A 87 -3.98 -17.37 -11.47
C HIS A 87 -3.28 -18.60 -10.89
N LEU A 88 -2.70 -18.49 -9.70
CA LEU A 88 -2.03 -19.56 -9.00
C LEU A 88 -2.50 -19.64 -7.55
N LYS A 89 -2.77 -20.86 -7.08
CA LYS A 89 -2.96 -21.20 -5.67
C LYS A 89 -1.74 -22.00 -5.20
N GLY A 90 -1.22 -21.68 -4.02
CA GLY A 90 -0.16 -22.45 -3.39
C GLY A 90 -0.70 -23.72 -2.73
N ASP A 91 -0.17 -24.88 -3.12
CA ASP A 91 -0.24 -26.12 -2.35
C ASP A 91 1.12 -26.30 -1.66
N PHE A 92 1.15 -26.12 -0.34
CA PHE A 92 2.34 -26.25 0.51
C PHE A 92 3.10 -27.58 0.35
N LYS A 93 2.49 -28.61 -0.26
CA LYS A 93 3.16 -29.90 -0.56
C LYS A 93 3.50 -30.13 -2.03
N ASN A 94 2.78 -29.51 -2.98
CA ASN A 94 2.91 -29.85 -4.42
C ASN A 94 3.30 -28.66 -5.32
N GLY A 95 3.58 -27.48 -4.74
CA GLY A 95 3.96 -26.29 -5.50
C GLY A 95 2.73 -25.44 -5.88
N TYR A 96 2.79 -24.76 -7.02
CA TYR A 96 1.67 -23.92 -7.48
C TYR A 96 0.74 -24.72 -8.38
N VAL A 97 -0.56 -24.59 -8.15
CA VAL A 97 -1.62 -25.09 -9.05
C VAL A 97 -2.34 -23.92 -9.70
N ILE A 98 -2.82 -24.10 -10.93
CA ILE A 98 -3.57 -23.07 -11.63
C ILE A 98 -4.90 -22.82 -10.92
N ASP A 99 -5.17 -21.55 -10.61
CA ASP A 99 -6.47 -21.09 -10.16
C ASP A 99 -7.21 -20.45 -11.34
N SER A 100 -8.17 -21.17 -11.91
CA SER A 100 -9.00 -20.65 -13.00
C SER A 100 -10.27 -19.95 -12.50
N GLY A 101 -10.34 -19.65 -11.19
CA GLY A 101 -11.47 -18.98 -10.57
C GLY A 101 -11.54 -17.50 -10.93
N TRP A 102 -12.73 -16.93 -10.86
CA TRP A 102 -12.90 -15.48 -10.89
C TRP A 102 -12.49 -14.90 -9.55
N HIS A 103 -11.64 -13.87 -9.58
CA HIS A 103 -11.25 -13.11 -8.39
C HIS A 103 -11.95 -11.76 -8.36
N ASP A 104 -12.39 -11.36 -7.17
CA ASP A 104 -12.93 -10.02 -6.97
C ASP A 104 -11.82 -8.98 -7.17
N PRO A 105 -12.08 -7.89 -7.91
CA PRO A 105 -11.13 -6.80 -8.02
C PRO A 105 -10.84 -6.22 -6.62
N ARG A 106 -9.56 -6.05 -6.30
CA ARG A 106 -9.13 -5.42 -5.05
C ARG A 106 -8.92 -3.92 -5.27
N PRO A 107 -9.72 -3.02 -4.66
CA PRO A 107 -9.61 -1.57 -4.84
C PRO A 107 -8.38 -0.96 -4.15
N ILE A 108 -7.42 -1.77 -3.69
CA ILE A 108 -6.26 -1.31 -2.91
C ILE A 108 -5.37 -0.32 -3.67
N MET A 109 -5.27 -0.46 -5.00
CA MET A 109 -4.56 0.52 -5.83
C MET A 109 -5.27 1.87 -5.83
N VAL A 110 -6.60 1.88 -5.95
CA VAL A 110 -7.40 3.11 -5.90
C VAL A 110 -7.26 3.78 -4.54
N PHE A 111 -7.33 3.01 -3.45
CA PHE A 111 -7.13 3.54 -2.10
C PHE A 111 -5.74 4.14 -1.92
N SER A 112 -4.71 3.47 -2.43
CA SER A 112 -3.31 3.92 -2.31
C SER A 112 -3.08 5.23 -3.05
N ILE A 113 -3.63 5.37 -4.26
CA ILE A 113 -3.56 6.61 -5.05
C ILE A 113 -4.23 7.76 -4.30
N LEU A 114 -5.39 7.54 -3.70
CA LEU A 114 -6.13 8.60 -2.99
C LEU A 114 -5.45 8.99 -1.68
N ILE A 115 -4.91 8.01 -0.93
CA ILE A 115 -4.17 8.26 0.32
C ILE A 115 -2.92 9.11 0.07
N ILE A 116 -2.23 8.92 -1.06
CA ILE A 116 -1.04 9.72 -1.43
C ILE A 116 -1.43 11.04 -2.11
N GLY A 117 -2.34 10.96 -3.08
CA GLY A 117 -2.64 12.07 -3.97
C GLY A 117 -3.35 13.21 -3.28
N ILE A 118 -4.29 12.93 -2.37
CA ILE A 118 -5.08 13.99 -1.72
C ILE A 118 -4.21 14.91 -0.85
N PRO A 119 -3.33 14.42 0.06
CA PRO A 119 -2.43 15.29 0.81
C PRO A 119 -1.52 16.13 -0.09
N ILE A 120 -0.96 15.54 -1.14
CA ILE A 120 -0.09 16.25 -2.09
C ILE A 120 -0.87 17.34 -2.83
N LEU A 121 -2.09 17.04 -3.28
CA LEU A 121 -2.93 18.01 -3.98
C LEU A 121 -3.36 19.17 -3.05
N ARG A 122 -3.64 18.88 -1.78
CA ARG A 122 -3.93 19.93 -0.79
C ARG A 122 -2.72 20.85 -0.61
N GLU A 123 -1.55 20.28 -0.36
CA GLU A 123 -0.31 21.04 -0.19
C GLU A 123 0.02 21.89 -1.42
N TYR A 124 -0.13 21.31 -2.61
CA TYR A 124 0.09 22.00 -3.88
C TYR A 124 -0.86 23.19 -4.05
N VAL A 125 -2.15 23.00 -3.77
CA VAL A 125 -3.15 24.08 -3.88
C VAL A 125 -2.86 25.20 -2.91
N ASP A 126 -2.47 24.87 -1.67
CA ASP A 126 -2.16 25.88 -0.67
C ASP A 126 -0.86 26.65 -0.96
N THR A 127 0.15 25.97 -1.53
CA THR A 127 1.44 26.56 -1.87
C THR A 127 1.39 27.42 -3.11
N GLU A 128 0.81 26.92 -4.21
CA GLU A 128 0.85 27.59 -5.51
C GLU A 128 -0.27 28.62 -5.70
N PHE A 129 -1.40 28.44 -5.01
CA PHE A 129 -2.56 29.32 -5.15
C PHE A 129 -3.02 29.96 -3.82
N PRO A 130 -2.12 30.58 -3.04
CA PRO A 130 -2.42 31.00 -1.66
C PRO A 130 -3.51 32.08 -1.56
N LYS A 131 -3.73 32.86 -2.63
CA LYS A 131 -4.64 34.02 -2.66
C LYS A 131 -5.95 33.77 -3.40
N ILE A 132 -6.13 32.60 -4.01
CA ILE A 132 -7.33 32.29 -4.79
C ILE A 132 -8.43 31.82 -3.84
N THR A 133 -9.58 32.49 -3.89
CA THR A 133 -10.74 32.18 -3.04
C THR A 133 -11.39 30.83 -3.39
N GLU A 134 -11.31 30.44 -4.65
CA GLU A 134 -11.85 29.20 -5.21
C GLU A 134 -11.10 27.96 -4.68
N LYS A 135 -9.91 28.14 -4.11
CA LYS A 135 -9.13 27.06 -3.49
C LYS A 135 -9.90 26.37 -2.37
N THR A 136 -10.72 27.13 -1.62
CA THR A 136 -11.55 26.58 -0.54
C THR A 136 -12.47 25.47 -1.07
N LYS A 137 -13.09 25.68 -2.23
CA LYS A 137 -13.95 24.68 -2.87
C LYS A 137 -13.17 23.44 -3.31
N ILE A 138 -11.95 23.62 -3.80
CA ILE A 138 -11.06 22.50 -4.17
C ILE A 138 -10.68 21.70 -2.92
N VAL A 139 -10.29 22.37 -1.83
CA VAL A 139 -9.94 21.72 -0.57
C VAL A 139 -11.15 20.97 0.02
N GLU A 140 -12.35 21.55 -0.03
CA GLU A 140 -13.59 20.87 0.36
C GLU A 140 -13.85 19.60 -0.46
N MET A 141 -13.68 19.66 -1.79
CA MET A 141 -13.80 18.49 -2.66
C MET A 141 -12.77 17.41 -2.35
N LEU A 142 -11.53 17.80 -2.06
CA LEU A 142 -10.46 16.88 -1.63
C LEU A 142 -10.78 16.23 -0.27
N SER A 143 -11.40 16.97 0.65
CA SER A 143 -11.88 16.44 1.94
C SER A 143 -13.01 15.44 1.77
N ASP A 144 -14.03 15.77 0.99
CA ASP A 144 -15.13 14.84 0.70
C ASP A 144 -14.61 13.56 0.04
N LEU A 145 -13.66 13.67 -0.90
CA LEU A 145 -13.04 12.51 -1.53
C LEU A 145 -12.26 11.64 -0.53
N TRP A 146 -11.53 12.27 0.41
CA TRP A 146 -10.81 11.56 1.47
C TRP A 146 -11.77 10.75 2.35
N GLU A 147 -12.83 11.38 2.84
CA GLU A 147 -13.82 10.74 3.72
C GLU A 147 -14.52 9.57 3.01
N ARG A 148 -14.87 9.74 1.72
CA ARG A 148 -15.45 8.65 0.92
C ARG A 148 -14.46 7.50 0.73
N ASN A 149 -13.18 7.79 0.50
CA ASN A 149 -12.15 6.78 0.38
C ASN A 149 -11.99 5.98 1.68
N GLU A 150 -11.93 6.65 2.83
CA GLU A 150 -11.86 5.98 4.13
C GLU A 150 -13.10 5.11 4.40
N LYS A 151 -14.30 5.64 4.11
CA LYS A 151 -15.55 4.90 4.26
C LYS A 151 -15.60 3.67 3.36
N LEU A 152 -15.23 3.83 2.09
CA LEU A 152 -15.22 2.72 1.11
C LEU A 152 -14.18 1.67 1.50
N MET A 153 -13.00 2.09 1.95
CA MET A 153 -11.96 1.18 2.44
C MET A 153 -12.48 0.37 3.62
N ARG A 154 -13.10 1.01 4.62
CA ARG A 154 -13.68 0.32 5.77
C ARG A 154 -14.77 -0.68 5.36
N LEU A 155 -15.74 -0.26 4.55
CA LEU A 155 -16.82 -1.13 4.06
C LEU A 155 -16.29 -2.31 3.24
N TYR A 156 -15.25 -2.08 2.43
CA TYR A 156 -14.61 -3.15 1.67
C TYR A 156 -13.94 -4.18 2.58
N LEU A 157 -13.29 -3.73 3.67
CA LEU A 157 -12.70 -4.62 4.66
C LEU A 157 -13.76 -5.45 5.38
N GLU A 158 -14.86 -4.80 5.80
CA GLU A 158 -16.02 -5.48 6.41
C GLU A 158 -16.63 -6.52 5.45
N PHE A 159 -16.89 -6.15 4.20
CA PHE A 159 -17.48 -7.03 3.18
C PHE A 159 -16.64 -8.28 2.91
N ARG A 160 -15.31 -8.15 2.86
CA ARG A 160 -14.42 -9.27 2.58
C ARG A 160 -14.34 -10.29 3.71
N GLY A 161 -14.95 -10.01 4.87
CA GLY A 161 -14.78 -10.86 6.05
C GLY A 161 -13.35 -10.86 6.56
N ASP A 162 -12.51 -9.90 6.12
CA ASP A 162 -11.18 -9.65 6.68
C ASP A 162 -11.32 -8.96 8.07
N CYS A 163 -12.30 -9.38 8.88
CA CYS A 163 -12.18 -9.30 10.32
C CYS A 163 -11.18 -10.40 10.68
N TYR A 164 -9.93 -10.01 10.93
CA TYR A 164 -8.96 -10.91 11.53
C TYR A 164 -9.55 -11.40 12.86
N GLU A 165 -10.12 -12.61 12.87
CA GLU A 165 -10.31 -13.33 14.13
C GLU A 165 -8.93 -13.50 14.76
N VAL A 166 -8.88 -13.12 16.03
CA VAL A 166 -7.71 -13.01 16.91
C VAL A 166 -6.99 -14.35 17.06
#